data_AF-A0A6P5G4D9-F1
#
_entry.id   AF-A0A6P5G4D9-F1
#
_cell.length_a   1.000
_cell.length_b   1.000
_cell.length_c   1.000
_cell.angle_alpha   90.00
_cell.angle_beta   90.00
_cell.angle_gamma   90.00
#
_symmetry.space_group_name_H-M   'P 1'
#
loop_
_entity.id
_entity.type
_entity.pdbx_description
1 polymer ?
#
loop_
_entity_poly.entity_id
_entity_poly.type
_entity_poly.pdbx_seq_one_letter_code
_entity_poly.pdbx_strand_id
1 'polypeptide(L)'
;MKRKKTMAASAAAAPIPPEPDLKALIGEHSLFFDRLVDLIPARFYVPLDDEDRPWYQGLSKAAKACVKIQSRENLKKARRARLDPAAPPSSTVELLSKSIAAAADSNPNPNPNPNPNQGEEEEEDEDEDEAAQAQRPAETMDDRTATDVELRRRLQARIVELRSTRNTRPETINKPKKEKKKKNKSKKKKKKNEEEGGPSSPLGKRKRDEEESNAAPTDISFGKVRSGGEDNQNKGKKKKSKLSKQQELERARRLEAAKKDPEKGEKFAMKHSWKAAASRAAGEKVHDDPKLLKESIKREERSRKKHAEKWKERMETVEKARAEKQKTRADNIRGRAEQKRMRRIEKREKKLMRPGFEGRKEGYING
;
A
#
# COMPACT_ATOMS: atom_id res chain seq x y z
N MET A 1 -49.16 81.85 54.06
CA MET A 1 -49.12 82.95 53.06
C MET A 1 -47.69 83.10 52.54
N LYS A 2 -47.57 83.33 51.23
CA LYS A 2 -46.45 84.00 50.54
C LYS A 2 -45.26 83.14 50.05
N ARG A 3 -45.16 83.25 48.72
CA ARG A 3 -44.22 82.81 47.69
C ARG A 3 -42.82 83.46 47.83
N LYS A 4 -41.91 82.97 46.98
CA LYS A 4 -40.67 83.58 46.40
C LYS A 4 -39.39 83.29 47.21
N LYS A 5 -38.21 83.06 46.63
CA LYS A 5 -37.69 83.33 45.28
C LYS A 5 -36.49 82.42 44.98
N THR A 6 -36.28 82.20 43.70
CA THR A 6 -35.20 81.50 42.98
C THR A 6 -33.81 82.17 43.06
N MET A 7 -32.74 81.38 43.00
CA MET A 7 -31.47 81.57 42.25
C MET A 7 -30.91 80.16 42.01
N ALA A 8 -30.89 79.61 40.79
CA ALA A 8 -29.92 79.81 39.69
C ALA A 8 -28.63 78.97 39.86
N ALA A 9 -28.34 78.21 38.80
CA ALA A 9 -27.36 77.14 38.67
C ALA A 9 -25.91 77.62 38.48
N SER A 10 -24.94 76.74 38.77
CA SER A 10 -23.63 76.71 38.09
C SER A 10 -23.03 75.30 38.10
N ALA A 11 -23.03 74.70 36.92
CA ALA A 11 -22.00 73.85 36.31
C ALA A 11 -21.28 72.73 37.12
N ALA A 12 -21.56 71.50 36.67
CA ALA A 12 -20.60 70.51 36.21
C ALA A 12 -19.53 69.94 37.16
N ALA A 13 -19.76 68.70 37.59
CA ALA A 13 -18.74 67.67 37.60
C ALA A 13 -19.41 66.33 37.27
N ALA A 14 -19.28 65.86 36.02
CA ALA A 14 -19.63 64.49 35.68
C ALA A 14 -18.68 63.55 36.45
N PRO A 15 -19.18 62.43 37.03
CA PRO A 15 -18.31 61.46 37.68
C PRO A 15 -17.43 60.80 36.61
N ILE A 16 -16.12 61.00 36.74
CA ILE A 16 -15.08 60.33 35.95
C ILE A 16 -15.31 58.81 36.12
N PRO A 17 -15.43 58.02 35.02
CA PRO A 17 -15.57 56.58 35.12
C PRO A 17 -14.34 56.00 35.83
N PRO A 18 -14.49 54.97 36.68
CA PRO A 18 -13.33 54.35 37.31
C PRO A 18 -12.41 53.83 36.22
N GLU A 19 -11.17 54.31 36.20
CA GLU A 19 -10.11 53.82 35.33
C GLU A 19 -10.13 52.29 35.37
N PRO A 20 -10.29 51.60 34.22
CA PRO A 20 -10.25 50.14 34.21
C PRO A 20 -8.91 49.72 34.77
N ASP A 21 -8.90 48.81 35.74
CA ASP A 21 -7.66 48.29 36.31
C ASP A 21 -6.84 47.67 35.17
N LEU A 22 -5.81 48.40 34.73
CA LEU A 22 -5.01 48.06 33.56
C LEU A 22 -4.41 46.67 33.69
N LYS A 23 -4.14 46.21 34.93
CA LYS A 23 -3.63 44.86 35.19
C LYS A 23 -4.69 43.80 34.90
N ALA A 24 -5.94 44.05 35.28
CA ALA A 24 -7.05 43.16 34.97
C ALA A 24 -7.28 43.10 33.45
N LEU A 25 -7.25 44.25 32.77
CA LEU A 25 -7.42 44.32 31.31
C LEU A 25 -6.31 43.58 30.56
N ILE A 26 -5.04 43.76 30.97
CA ILE A 26 -3.91 43.04 30.37
C ILE A 26 -4.05 41.52 30.59
N GLY A 27 -4.49 41.10 31.78
CA GLY A 27 -4.75 39.68 32.08
C GLY A 27 -5.88 39.08 31.24
N GLU A 28 -6.96 39.84 31.01
CA GLU A 28 -8.04 39.41 30.12
C GLU A 28 -7.56 39.26 28.68
N HIS A 29 -6.75 40.21 28.20
CA HIS A 29 -6.15 40.13 26.87
C HIS A 29 -5.18 38.96 26.72
N SER A 30 -4.33 38.67 27.73
CA SER A 30 -3.43 37.51 27.65
C SER A 30 -4.22 36.21 27.54
N LEU A 31 -5.26 36.04 28.36
CA LEU A 31 -6.14 34.87 28.29
C LEU A 31 -6.88 34.77 26.94
N PHE A 32 -7.27 35.90 26.34
CA PHE A 32 -7.88 35.94 25.01
C PHE A 32 -6.91 35.44 23.93
N PHE A 33 -5.65 35.89 23.96
CA PHE A 33 -4.64 35.45 23.01
C PHE A 33 -4.27 33.98 23.21
N ASP A 34 -4.17 33.49 24.45
CA ASP A 34 -3.91 32.08 24.73
C ASP A 34 -5.01 31.18 24.13
N ARG A 35 -6.28 31.57 24.29
CA ARG A 35 -7.42 30.87 23.67
C ARG A 35 -7.37 30.90 22.15
N LEU A 36 -6.89 32.00 21.57
CA LEU A 36 -6.73 32.13 20.12
C LEU A 36 -5.64 31.19 19.61
N VAL A 37 -4.51 31.08 20.33
CA VAL A 37 -3.43 30.16 20.01
C VAL A 37 -3.88 28.70 20.17
N ASP A 38 -4.74 28.40 21.14
CA ASP A 38 -5.30 27.06 21.34
C ASP A 38 -6.21 26.59 20.19
N LEU A 39 -6.81 27.51 19.43
CA LEU A 39 -7.55 27.15 18.21
C LEU A 39 -6.62 26.60 17.12
N ILE A 40 -5.32 26.86 17.20
CA ILE A 40 -4.31 26.38 16.28
C ILE A 40 -3.81 25.02 16.78
N PRO A 41 -3.95 23.93 16.00
CA PRO A 41 -3.50 22.63 16.45
C PRO A 41 -1.97 22.58 16.64
N ALA A 42 -1.54 22.24 17.87
CA ALA A 42 -0.12 22.13 18.24
C ALA A 42 0.72 21.24 17.30
N ARG A 43 0.09 20.25 16.67
CA ARG A 43 0.75 19.28 15.76
C ARG A 43 1.50 19.92 14.59
N PHE A 44 1.19 21.15 14.22
CA PHE A 44 1.84 21.84 13.10
C PHE A 44 3.04 22.71 13.50
N TYR A 45 3.17 23.06 14.78
CA TYR A 45 4.13 24.06 15.24
C TYR A 45 5.04 23.57 16.36
N VAL A 46 4.65 22.50 17.07
CA VAL A 46 5.52 21.81 18.03
C VAL A 46 6.21 20.67 17.29
N PRO A 47 7.55 20.70 17.15
CA PRO A 47 8.30 19.57 16.61
C PRO A 47 7.98 18.30 17.39
N LEU A 48 7.54 17.27 16.69
CA LEU A 48 7.35 15.95 17.28
C LEU A 48 8.69 15.24 17.26
N ASP A 49 9.25 14.99 18.45
CA ASP A 49 10.48 14.24 18.62
C ASP A 49 10.38 12.89 17.90
N ASP A 50 11.50 12.43 17.33
CA ASP A 50 11.54 11.17 16.57
C ASP A 50 11.20 9.95 17.44
N GLU A 51 11.31 10.08 18.76
CA GLU A 51 10.90 9.09 19.76
C GLU A 51 9.39 8.79 19.74
N ASP A 52 8.56 9.78 19.37
CA ASP A 52 7.11 9.62 19.25
C ASP A 52 6.68 8.97 17.93
N ARG A 53 7.62 8.85 16.97
CA ARG A 53 7.44 8.13 15.70
C ARG A 53 8.49 7.04 15.54
N PRO A 54 8.42 5.96 16.34
CA PRO A 54 9.39 4.86 16.25
C PRO A 54 9.44 4.33 14.83
N TRP A 55 10.57 4.57 14.15
CA TRP A 55 10.82 4.02 12.84
C TRP A 55 11.06 2.52 12.99
N TYR A 56 10.11 1.71 12.50
CA TYR A 56 10.16 0.25 12.71
C TYR A 56 11.15 -0.47 11.79
N GLN A 57 11.77 0.21 10.82
CA GLN A 57 12.80 -0.41 9.98
C GLN A 57 14.13 -0.44 10.75
N GLY A 58 14.95 -1.48 10.53
CA GLY A 58 16.20 -1.70 11.27
C GLY A 58 16.06 -2.49 12.59
N LEU A 59 14.91 -2.45 13.28
CA LEU A 59 14.77 -3.18 14.57
C LEU A 59 14.66 -4.71 14.40
N SER A 60 15.18 -5.46 15.37
CA SER A 60 15.01 -6.92 15.45
C SER A 60 13.53 -7.32 15.61
N LYS A 61 13.18 -8.57 15.29
CA LYS A 61 11.77 -9.05 15.42
C LYS A 61 11.25 -8.94 16.86
N ALA A 62 12.10 -9.20 17.86
CA ALA A 62 11.75 -9.09 19.28
C ALA A 62 11.59 -7.61 19.70
N ALA A 63 12.50 -6.74 19.28
CA ALA A 63 12.40 -5.30 19.54
C ALA A 63 11.14 -4.70 18.90
N LYS A 64 10.83 -5.06 17.64
CA LYS A 64 9.58 -4.69 16.96
C LYS A 64 8.32 -5.13 17.72
N ALA A 65 8.35 -6.31 18.34
CA ALA A 65 7.23 -6.79 19.15
C ALA A 65 7.09 -5.97 20.44
N CYS A 66 8.20 -5.68 21.12
CA CYS A 66 8.21 -4.85 22.33
C CYS A 66 7.66 -3.43 22.06
N VAL A 67 8.16 -2.75 21.04
CA VAL A 67 7.70 -1.39 20.65
C VAL A 67 6.21 -1.41 20.25
N LYS A 68 5.73 -2.47 19.59
CA LYS A 68 4.30 -2.65 19.28
C LYS A 68 3.44 -2.87 20.52
N ILE A 69 3.95 -3.53 21.56
CA ILE A 69 3.24 -3.70 22.83
C ILE A 69 3.17 -2.36 23.55
N GLN A 70 4.31 -1.65 23.64
CA GLN A 70 4.40 -0.33 24.26
C GLN A 70 3.49 0.69 23.58
N SER A 71 3.47 0.77 22.25
CA SER A 71 2.56 1.66 21.52
C SER A 71 1.07 1.33 21.76
N ARG A 72 0.71 0.05 21.89
CA ARG A 72 -0.67 -0.36 22.24
C ARG A 72 -1.02 0.05 23.67
N GLU A 73 -0.07 -0.02 24.59
CA GLU A 73 -0.25 0.44 25.97
C GLU A 73 -0.36 1.95 26.05
N ASN A 74 0.50 2.69 25.34
CA ASN A 74 0.45 4.15 25.24
C ASN A 74 -0.88 4.61 24.66
N LEU A 75 -1.40 3.93 23.63
CA LEU A 75 -2.72 4.24 23.07
C LEU A 75 -3.87 3.98 24.08
N LYS A 76 -3.77 2.93 24.90
CA LYS A 76 -4.74 2.67 25.97
C LYS A 76 -4.66 3.73 27.06
N LYS A 77 -3.45 4.13 27.47
CA LYS A 77 -3.22 5.19 28.45
C LYS A 77 -3.75 6.53 27.95
N ALA A 78 -3.45 6.90 26.71
CA ALA A 78 -3.97 8.12 26.07
C ALA A 78 -5.51 8.12 26.00
N ARG A 79 -6.13 6.99 25.68
CA ARG A 79 -7.60 6.87 25.72
C ARG A 79 -8.17 7.04 27.12
N ARG A 80 -7.48 6.54 28.15
CA ARG A 80 -7.89 6.70 29.55
C ARG A 80 -7.73 8.15 30.01
N ALA A 81 -6.62 8.79 29.69
CA ALA A 81 -6.36 10.20 29.99
C ALA A 81 -7.40 11.13 29.32
N ARG A 82 -7.81 10.85 28.07
CA ARG A 82 -8.88 11.59 27.39
C ARG A 82 -10.25 11.51 28.07
N LEU A 83 -10.46 10.53 28.94
CA LEU A 83 -11.71 10.30 29.67
C LEU A 83 -11.60 10.69 31.15
N ASP A 84 -10.46 11.24 31.57
CA ASP A 84 -10.24 11.67 32.94
C ASP A 84 -10.57 13.17 33.09
N PRO A 85 -11.61 13.54 33.86
CA PRO A 85 -11.95 14.94 34.07
C PRO A 85 -10.91 15.70 34.92
N ALA A 86 -10.03 14.99 35.64
CA ALA A 86 -8.97 15.61 36.42
C ALA A 86 -7.74 16.00 35.57
N ALA A 87 -7.64 15.47 34.34
CA ALA A 87 -6.52 15.73 33.43
C ALA A 87 -7.04 16.24 32.07
N PRO A 88 -7.34 17.55 31.95
CA PRO A 88 -7.76 18.11 30.67
C PRO A 88 -6.66 17.91 29.59
N PRO A 89 -7.04 17.84 28.30
CA PRO A 89 -6.06 17.76 27.22
C PRO A 89 -5.15 18.98 27.27
N SER A 90 -3.83 18.78 27.16
CA SER A 90 -2.86 19.87 27.22
C SER A 90 -3.11 20.88 26.10
N SER A 91 -3.10 22.16 26.46
CA SER A 91 -3.26 23.28 25.52
C SER A 91 -2.04 23.40 24.59
N THR A 92 -2.20 24.06 23.44
CA THR A 92 -1.10 24.30 22.50
C THR A 92 0.02 25.12 23.16
N VAL A 93 -0.35 26.11 23.97
CA VAL A 93 0.59 26.96 24.72
C VAL A 93 1.35 26.13 25.76
N GLU A 94 0.67 25.21 26.45
CA GLU A 94 1.31 24.33 27.43
C GLU A 94 2.29 23.33 26.81
N LEU A 95 1.96 22.79 25.63
CA LEU A 95 2.87 21.89 24.92
C LEU A 95 4.12 22.64 24.45
N LEU A 96 3.96 23.87 23.99
CA LEU A 96 5.07 24.73 23.61
C LEU A 96 5.95 25.08 24.82
N SER A 97 5.35 25.49 25.94
CA SER A 97 6.12 25.80 27.15
C SER A 97 6.85 24.58 27.70
N LYS A 98 6.25 23.38 27.64
CA LYS A 98 6.92 22.10 27.95
C LYS A 98 8.09 21.82 27.02
N SER A 99 7.95 22.02 25.71
CA SER A 99 9.06 21.81 24.78
C SER A 99 10.22 22.80 25.02
N ILE A 100 9.91 24.05 25.36
CA ILE A 100 10.91 25.07 25.68
C ILE A 100 11.62 24.75 26.99
N ALA A 101 10.87 24.31 28.02
CA ALA A 101 11.45 23.87 29.29
C ALA A 101 12.33 22.62 29.11
N ALA A 102 11.87 21.62 28.35
CA ALA A 102 12.66 20.43 28.03
C ALA A 102 13.92 20.78 27.21
N ALA A 103 13.84 21.74 26.30
CA ALA A 103 14.98 22.26 25.55
C ALA A 103 15.97 23.04 26.45
N ALA A 104 15.45 23.78 27.45
CA ALA A 104 16.27 24.49 28.43
C ALA A 104 16.98 23.53 29.39
N ASP A 105 16.36 22.42 29.75
CA ASP A 105 16.96 21.38 30.60
C ASP A 105 17.97 20.50 29.85
N SER A 106 17.88 20.40 28.51
CA SER A 106 18.73 19.52 27.69
C SER A 106 19.97 20.18 27.09
N ASN A 107 20.17 21.51 27.22
CA ASN A 107 21.41 22.14 26.73
C ASN A 107 21.73 23.51 27.37
N PRO A 108 22.85 23.67 28.12
CA PRO A 108 23.31 24.96 28.61
C PRO A 108 24.37 25.56 27.67
N ASN A 109 24.04 25.89 26.42
CA ASN A 109 24.82 26.89 25.66
C ASN A 109 24.07 27.39 24.41
N PRO A 110 23.87 28.71 24.22
CA PRO A 110 23.27 29.24 23.01
C PRO A 110 24.34 29.64 21.99
N ASN A 111 24.39 28.98 20.84
CA ASN A 111 24.88 29.64 19.63
C ASN A 111 24.18 29.08 18.38
N PRO A 112 23.47 29.90 17.58
CA PRO A 112 22.76 29.43 16.40
C PRO A 112 23.66 29.60 15.18
N ASN A 113 24.46 28.59 14.86
CA ASN A 113 24.76 28.28 13.46
C ASN A 113 25.38 26.88 13.35
N PRO A 114 24.84 26.05 12.45
CA PRO A 114 25.76 25.31 11.60
C PRO A 114 25.24 25.23 10.17
N ASN A 115 25.99 25.86 9.26
CA ASN A 115 26.43 25.13 8.08
C ASN A 115 27.74 24.44 8.49
N PRO A 116 27.91 23.13 8.24
CA PRO A 116 28.75 22.79 7.09
C PRO A 116 28.33 21.52 6.36
N ASN A 117 28.42 21.62 5.04
CA ASN A 117 28.89 20.56 4.16
C ASN A 117 30.24 20.00 4.66
N GLN A 118 30.28 18.73 5.03
CA GLN A 118 31.49 17.89 5.06
C GLN A 118 31.05 16.46 4.76
N GLY A 119 31.50 15.94 3.62
CA GLY A 119 31.37 14.55 3.25
C GLY A 119 32.52 13.73 3.80
N GLU A 120 32.24 12.47 4.12
CA GLU A 120 33.21 11.39 4.11
C GLU A 120 32.52 10.15 3.52
N GLU A 121 33.25 9.52 2.61
CA GLU A 121 32.97 8.31 1.85
C GLU A 121 33.15 7.07 2.75
N GLU A 122 32.34 6.03 2.54
CA GLU A 122 32.73 4.61 2.34
C GLU A 122 31.83 3.77 3.29
N GLU A 123 31.31 2.57 3.02
CA GLU A 123 31.52 1.51 2.04
C GLU A 123 30.15 0.84 1.75
N GLU A 124 30.08 0.16 0.62
CA GLU A 124 28.96 -0.68 0.19
C GLU A 124 28.86 -1.97 1.01
N ASP A 125 27.64 -2.37 1.37
CA ASP A 125 27.31 -3.79 1.54
C ASP A 125 25.91 -4.03 0.96
N GLU A 126 25.92 -4.60 -0.25
CA GLU A 126 24.78 -5.16 -0.95
C GLU A 126 24.31 -6.43 -0.22
N ASP A 127 23.04 -6.45 0.21
CA ASP A 127 22.26 -7.69 0.19
C ASP A 127 20.77 -7.38 -0.01
N GLU A 128 20.34 -7.59 -1.26
CA GLU A 128 18.96 -7.69 -1.67
C GLU A 128 18.27 -8.88 -0.96
N ASP A 129 17.11 -8.65 -0.34
CA ASP A 129 16.00 -9.59 -0.53
C ASP A 129 14.62 -8.97 -0.32
N GLU A 130 13.87 -9.03 -1.42
CA GLU A 130 12.57 -8.44 -1.71
C GLU A 130 11.41 -9.23 -1.07
N ALA A 131 10.54 -8.53 -0.34
CA ALA A 131 9.28 -9.07 0.18
C ALA A 131 8.05 -8.37 -0.44
N ALA A 132 7.65 -8.89 -1.61
CA ALA A 132 6.28 -9.06 -2.10
C ALA A 132 5.22 -8.00 -1.71
N GLN A 133 5.14 -6.92 -2.49
CA GLN A 133 3.93 -6.11 -2.61
C GLN A 133 2.95 -6.75 -3.60
N ALA A 134 1.72 -6.95 -3.12
CA ALA A 134 0.59 -7.35 -3.95
C ALA A 134 0.19 -6.20 -4.90
N GLN A 135 -0.01 -6.58 -6.17
CA GLN A 135 -0.34 -5.72 -7.30
C GLN A 135 -1.53 -4.79 -7.00
N ARG A 136 -1.28 -3.48 -7.03
CA ARG A 136 -2.28 -2.43 -7.25
C ARG A 136 -2.18 -2.00 -8.73
N PRO A 137 -3.29 -1.70 -9.43
CA PRO A 137 -3.19 -1.11 -10.76
C PRO A 137 -2.56 0.28 -10.62
N ALA A 138 -1.51 0.50 -11.41
CA ALA A 138 -0.83 1.79 -11.54
C ALA A 138 -1.77 2.77 -12.26
N GLU A 139 -2.38 3.66 -11.48
CA GLU A 139 -2.83 4.95 -12.01
C GLU A 139 -1.63 5.88 -11.99
N THR A 140 -1.32 6.41 -13.16
CA THR A 140 -0.32 7.45 -13.40
C THR A 140 -0.52 8.59 -12.41
N MET A 141 0.49 8.86 -11.59
CA MET A 141 0.54 10.05 -10.76
C MET A 141 0.86 11.23 -11.67
N ASP A 142 -0.14 12.06 -11.94
CA ASP A 142 0.12 13.44 -12.28
C ASP A 142 0.57 14.12 -10.98
N ASP A 143 1.88 14.19 -10.75
CA ASP A 143 2.49 15.05 -9.72
C ASP A 143 2.42 16.52 -10.16
N ARG A 144 1.20 16.99 -10.41
CA ARG A 144 0.88 18.41 -10.32
C ARG A 144 0.52 18.66 -8.87
N THR A 145 1.06 19.73 -8.30
CA THR A 145 0.88 20.17 -6.92
C THR A 145 -0.61 20.27 -6.54
N ALA A 146 -1.20 19.13 -6.18
CA ALA A 146 -2.59 19.04 -5.80
C ALA A 146 -2.74 19.78 -4.47
N THR A 147 -3.59 20.81 -4.48
CA THR A 147 -3.92 21.57 -3.27
C THR A 147 -4.49 20.61 -2.20
N ASP A 148 -4.25 20.88 -0.90
CA ASP A 148 -4.66 19.98 0.21
C ASP A 148 -6.16 19.60 0.14
N VAL A 149 -6.99 20.51 -0.37
CA VAL A 149 -8.43 20.30 -0.60
C VAL A 149 -8.70 19.20 -1.63
N GLU A 150 -7.91 19.16 -2.70
CA GLU A 150 -8.03 18.19 -3.79
C GLU A 150 -7.57 16.79 -3.34
N LEU A 151 -6.53 16.74 -2.52
CA LEU A 151 -6.06 15.50 -1.89
C LEU A 151 -7.11 14.91 -0.93
N ARG A 152 -7.75 15.77 -0.11
CA ARG A 152 -8.85 15.36 0.78
C ARG A 152 -10.06 14.87 0.01
N ARG A 153 -10.42 15.53 -1.09
CA ARG A 153 -11.52 15.11 -1.97
C ARG A 153 -11.23 13.75 -2.61
N ARG A 154 -10.00 13.54 -3.09
CA ARG A 154 -9.55 12.26 -3.65
C ARG A 154 -9.57 11.14 -2.61
N LEU A 155 -9.14 11.42 -1.38
CA LEU A 155 -9.21 10.47 -0.27
C LEU A 155 -10.65 10.09 0.08
N GLN A 156 -11.56 11.06 0.17
CA GLN A 156 -12.98 10.81 0.44
C GLN A 156 -13.62 9.96 -0.67
N ALA A 157 -13.35 10.28 -1.94
CA ALA A 157 -13.82 9.48 -3.08
C ALA A 157 -13.31 8.03 -2.99
N ARG A 158 -12.04 7.83 -2.62
CA ARG A 158 -11.45 6.50 -2.45
C ARG A 158 -12.07 5.72 -1.28
N ILE A 159 -12.42 6.40 -0.20
CA ILE A 159 -13.13 5.78 0.94
C ILE A 159 -14.53 5.33 0.53
N VAL A 160 -15.25 6.12 -0.26
CA VAL A 160 -16.59 5.76 -0.77
C VAL A 160 -16.52 4.54 -1.69
N GLU A 161 -15.54 4.48 -2.59
CA GLU A 161 -15.28 3.33 -3.47
C GLU A 161 -14.98 2.04 -2.66
N LEU A 162 -14.17 2.15 -1.61
CA LEU A 162 -13.85 1.01 -0.74
C LEU A 162 -15.04 0.56 0.13
N ARG A 163 -16.01 1.46 0.39
CA ARG A 163 -17.25 1.13 1.11
C ARG A 163 -18.28 0.50 0.20
N SER A 164 -18.44 1.00 -1.03
CA SER A 164 -19.36 0.41 -2.01
C SER A 164 -18.94 -1.02 -2.37
N THR A 165 -17.64 -1.27 -2.55
CA THR A 165 -17.10 -2.62 -2.81
C THR A 165 -17.28 -3.62 -1.66
N ARG A 166 -17.45 -3.15 -0.41
CA ARG A 166 -17.75 -4.02 0.74
C ARG A 166 -19.24 -4.34 0.90
N ASN A 167 -20.14 -3.50 0.38
CA ASN A 167 -21.59 -3.64 0.58
C ASN A 167 -22.36 -4.18 -0.64
N THR A 168 -21.68 -4.55 -1.74
CA THR A 168 -22.30 -5.13 -2.95
C THR A 168 -21.99 -6.63 -3.10
N ARG A 169 -22.19 -7.42 -2.04
CA ARG A 169 -22.28 -8.88 -2.17
C ARG A 169 -23.76 -9.25 -2.33
N PRO A 170 -24.26 -9.53 -3.54
CA PRO A 170 -25.66 -9.86 -3.73
C PRO A 170 -25.99 -11.21 -3.07
N GLU A 171 -27.13 -11.27 -2.38
CA GLU A 171 -27.79 -12.46 -1.82
C GLU A 171 -28.28 -13.46 -2.91
N THR A 172 -27.52 -13.69 -3.98
CA THR A 172 -27.93 -14.57 -5.09
C THR A 172 -27.13 -15.87 -5.17
N ILE A 173 -26.46 -16.28 -4.09
CA ILE A 173 -25.64 -17.52 -4.04
C ILE A 173 -26.42 -18.72 -3.47
N ASN A 174 -27.74 -18.62 -3.25
CA ASN A 174 -28.59 -19.75 -2.88
C ASN A 174 -29.57 -20.17 -4.00
N LYS A 175 -29.06 -20.56 -5.18
CA LYS A 175 -29.85 -21.34 -6.16
C LYS A 175 -29.02 -22.49 -6.78
N PRO A 176 -29.52 -23.73 -6.80
CA PRO A 176 -28.77 -24.90 -7.26
C PRO A 176 -28.51 -24.90 -8.77
N LYS A 177 -27.26 -25.20 -9.15
CA LYS A 177 -26.74 -25.36 -10.52
C LYS A 177 -27.36 -26.57 -11.24
N LYS A 178 -28.57 -26.45 -11.82
CA LYS A 178 -29.07 -27.45 -12.80
C LYS A 178 -29.49 -26.90 -14.17
N GLU A 179 -29.61 -25.58 -14.36
CA GLU A 179 -30.13 -25.05 -15.65
C GLU A 179 -29.08 -24.51 -16.64
N LYS A 180 -27.83 -24.22 -16.20
CA LYS A 180 -26.84 -23.58 -17.10
C LYS A 180 -26.21 -24.51 -18.15
N LYS A 181 -26.48 -25.82 -18.14
CA LYS A 181 -25.94 -26.77 -19.14
C LYS A 181 -26.75 -26.82 -20.45
N LYS A 182 -27.99 -26.33 -20.50
CA LYS A 182 -28.81 -26.36 -21.73
C LYS A 182 -28.54 -25.21 -22.70
N LYS A 183 -28.06 -24.04 -22.25
CA LYS A 183 -27.83 -22.86 -23.12
C LYS A 183 -26.52 -22.87 -23.92
N ASN A 184 -25.52 -23.69 -23.56
CA ASN A 184 -24.24 -23.73 -24.28
C ASN A 184 -24.21 -24.72 -25.47
N LYS A 185 -25.21 -25.60 -25.60
CA LYS A 185 -25.29 -26.55 -26.74
C LYS A 185 -25.93 -25.93 -27.99
N SER A 186 -26.75 -24.89 -27.85
CA SER A 186 -27.42 -24.21 -28.98
C SER A 186 -26.53 -23.16 -29.68
N LYS A 187 -25.55 -22.56 -29.00
CA LYS A 187 -24.63 -21.58 -29.63
C LYS A 187 -23.51 -22.19 -30.47
N LYS A 188 -23.23 -23.50 -30.34
CA LYS A 188 -22.17 -24.18 -31.11
C LYS A 188 -22.63 -24.73 -32.47
N LYS A 189 -23.93 -24.68 -32.79
CA LYS A 189 -24.50 -25.12 -34.08
C LYS A 189 -24.77 -23.99 -35.10
N LYS A 190 -24.60 -22.71 -34.73
CA LYS A 190 -24.87 -21.55 -35.61
C LYS A 190 -23.61 -20.83 -36.12
N LYS A 191 -22.43 -21.47 -36.05
CA LYS A 191 -21.15 -20.87 -36.48
C LYS A 191 -20.40 -21.70 -37.53
N LYS A 192 -21.12 -22.56 -38.27
CA LYS A 192 -20.56 -23.44 -39.32
C LYS A 192 -21.36 -23.38 -40.64
N ASN A 193 -22.03 -22.25 -40.88
CA ASN A 193 -22.59 -21.89 -42.18
C ASN A 193 -22.43 -20.37 -42.27
N GLU A 194 -22.05 -19.86 -43.44
CA GLU A 194 -21.61 -18.48 -43.74
C GLU A 194 -20.08 -18.28 -43.71
N GLU A 195 -19.42 -19.00 -44.60
CA GLU A 195 -18.24 -18.53 -45.33
C GLU A 195 -18.55 -18.89 -46.80
N GLU A 196 -18.69 -17.88 -47.66
CA GLU A 196 -18.76 -17.86 -49.15
C GLU A 196 -19.72 -16.72 -49.60
N GLY A 197 -19.19 -15.73 -50.33
CA GLY A 197 -19.97 -14.76 -51.11
C GLY A 197 -19.93 -13.30 -50.67
N GLY A 198 -18.96 -12.53 -51.18
CA GLY A 198 -19.20 -11.12 -51.57
C GLY A 198 -19.45 -11.04 -53.09
N PRO A 199 -19.64 -9.86 -53.71
CA PRO A 199 -19.75 -8.50 -53.14
C PRO A 199 -20.94 -7.67 -53.71
N SER A 200 -21.35 -6.59 -53.04
CA SER A 200 -21.92 -5.40 -53.73
C SER A 200 -21.78 -4.12 -52.90
N SER A 201 -21.38 -3.06 -53.62
CA SER A 201 -21.18 -1.66 -53.22
C SER A 201 -22.52 -0.98 -52.88
N PRO A 202 -22.56 0.13 -52.10
CA PRO A 202 -22.45 1.45 -52.75
C PRO A 202 -21.67 2.53 -51.96
N LEU A 203 -20.90 3.29 -52.74
CA LEU A 203 -20.73 4.76 -52.75
C LEU A 203 -20.76 5.54 -51.42
N GLY A 204 -19.65 6.23 -51.15
CA GLY A 204 -19.58 7.31 -50.15
C GLY A 204 -18.21 8.01 -50.09
N LYS A 205 -17.64 8.42 -51.23
CA LYS A 205 -16.47 9.32 -51.25
C LYS A 205 -16.96 10.77 -51.20
N ARG A 206 -16.62 11.50 -50.14
CA ARG A 206 -16.43 12.96 -50.20
C ARG A 206 -15.02 13.27 -49.72
N LYS A 207 -14.17 13.64 -50.68
CA LYS A 207 -12.94 14.40 -50.47
C LYS A 207 -13.31 15.76 -49.87
N ARG A 208 -12.58 16.19 -48.85
CA ARG A 208 -12.30 17.60 -48.63
C ARG A 208 -10.78 17.73 -48.73
N ASP A 209 -10.34 18.30 -49.85
CA ASP A 209 -9.00 18.82 -50.02
C ASP A 209 -9.00 20.19 -49.31
N GLU A 210 -8.08 20.43 -48.37
CA GLU A 210 -7.79 21.75 -47.81
C GLU A 210 -6.31 21.81 -47.40
N GLU A 211 -5.56 22.45 -48.29
CA GLU A 211 -4.34 23.26 -48.13
C GLU A 211 -3.28 22.90 -47.07
N GLU A 212 -2.16 22.45 -47.65
CA GLU A 212 -0.79 22.80 -47.32
C GLU A 212 -0.62 24.09 -46.48
N SER A 213 -0.31 23.90 -45.20
CA SER A 213 0.43 24.89 -44.41
C SER A 213 1.69 24.22 -43.89
N ASN A 214 2.84 24.72 -44.36
CA ASN A 214 4.17 24.44 -43.84
C ASN A 214 4.26 24.98 -42.39
N ALA A 215 3.71 24.24 -41.44
CA ALA A 215 3.93 24.47 -40.02
C ALA A 215 5.11 23.61 -39.57
N ALA A 216 6.23 24.25 -39.22
CA ALA A 216 7.34 23.62 -38.53
C ALA A 216 6.81 22.81 -37.33
N PRO A 217 7.32 21.59 -37.07
CA PRO A 217 6.78 20.76 -36.00
C PRO A 217 7.13 21.36 -34.63
N THR A 218 6.19 22.08 -34.04
CA THR A 218 6.22 22.56 -32.64
C THR A 218 5.95 21.41 -31.65
N ASP A 219 6.54 20.23 -31.89
CA ASP A 219 6.48 19.06 -31.00
C ASP A 219 7.91 18.69 -30.61
N ILE A 220 8.55 19.58 -29.87
CA ILE A 220 9.82 19.33 -29.21
C ILE A 220 9.51 18.50 -27.96
N SER A 221 9.47 17.18 -28.12
CA SER A 221 9.46 16.26 -26.98
C SER A 221 10.84 16.26 -26.32
N PHE A 222 10.91 16.74 -25.08
CA PHE A 222 12.15 16.72 -24.30
C PHE A 222 12.61 15.27 -24.10
N GLY A 223 13.82 14.96 -24.58
CA GLY A 223 14.47 13.64 -24.40
C GLY A 223 14.58 12.76 -25.66
N LYS A 224 13.95 13.12 -26.79
CA LYS A 224 14.07 12.35 -28.04
C LYS A 224 14.58 13.24 -29.18
N VAL A 225 15.86 13.11 -29.53
CA VAL A 225 16.41 13.76 -30.73
C VAL A 225 15.83 13.05 -31.96
N ARG A 226 14.92 13.73 -32.67
CA ARG A 226 14.43 13.29 -33.98
C ARG A 226 15.43 13.74 -35.03
N SER A 227 16.43 12.90 -35.32
CA SER A 227 17.25 13.07 -36.52
C SER A 227 16.37 12.79 -37.74
N GLY A 228 16.18 13.81 -38.58
CA GLY A 228 15.39 13.71 -39.81
C GLY A 228 15.96 12.64 -40.73
N GLY A 229 15.13 11.67 -41.13
CA GLY A 229 15.54 10.63 -42.07
C GLY A 229 14.80 9.29 -41.99
N GLU A 230 13.88 9.06 -41.06
CA GLU A 230 13.06 7.84 -41.12
C GLU A 230 11.61 8.12 -40.70
N ASP A 231 10.73 7.94 -41.67
CA ASP A 231 9.32 8.20 -41.58
C ASP A 231 8.65 7.45 -40.42
N ASN A 232 7.66 8.14 -39.87
CA ASN A 232 6.77 7.75 -38.80
C ASN A 232 5.81 6.60 -39.21
N GLN A 233 6.31 5.53 -39.85
CA GLN A 233 5.49 4.42 -40.39
C GLN A 233 4.86 3.50 -39.33
N ASN A 234 5.04 3.78 -38.03
CA ASN A 234 4.60 2.87 -36.97
C ASN A 234 3.49 3.41 -36.07
N LYS A 235 2.89 4.57 -36.36
CA LYS A 235 1.78 5.14 -35.57
C LYS A 235 0.48 4.32 -35.56
N GLY A 236 0.36 3.25 -36.37
CA GLY A 236 -0.84 2.40 -36.43
C GLY A 236 -0.65 0.91 -36.09
N LYS A 237 0.57 0.44 -35.81
CA LYS A 237 0.80 -1.00 -35.57
C LYS A 237 0.74 -1.28 -34.06
N LYS A 238 -0.26 -2.07 -33.65
CA LYS A 238 -0.41 -2.61 -32.28
C LYS A 238 0.96 -2.93 -31.69
N LYS A 239 1.25 -2.46 -30.47
CA LYS A 239 2.53 -2.68 -29.77
C LYS A 239 2.93 -4.15 -29.96
N LYS A 240 3.91 -4.42 -30.83
CA LYS A 240 4.38 -5.78 -31.06
C LYS A 240 4.87 -6.28 -29.70
N SER A 241 4.41 -7.45 -29.27
CA SER A 241 4.92 -8.09 -28.06
C SER A 241 6.44 -8.10 -28.14
N LYS A 242 7.10 -7.77 -27.03
CA LYS A 242 8.54 -8.00 -26.90
C LYS A 242 8.79 -9.48 -27.19
N LEU A 243 9.90 -9.76 -27.89
CA LEU A 243 10.27 -11.12 -28.24
C LEU A 243 10.66 -11.88 -26.98
N SER A 244 10.65 -13.21 -27.03
CA SER A 244 11.18 -13.97 -25.89
C SER A 244 12.69 -13.73 -25.78
N LYS A 245 13.22 -13.75 -24.55
CA LYS A 245 14.68 -13.63 -24.32
C LYS A 245 15.49 -14.69 -25.08
N GLN A 246 14.88 -15.86 -25.34
CA GLN A 246 15.47 -16.92 -26.17
C GLN A 246 15.59 -16.49 -27.64
N GLN A 247 14.54 -15.89 -28.20
CA GLN A 247 14.58 -15.34 -29.57
C GLN A 247 15.56 -14.17 -29.68
N GLU A 248 15.69 -13.35 -28.63
CA GLU A 248 16.70 -12.28 -28.57
C GLU A 248 18.12 -12.86 -28.53
N LEU A 249 18.35 -13.94 -27.78
CA LEU A 249 19.63 -14.64 -27.74
C LEU A 249 20.00 -15.24 -29.10
N GLU A 250 19.03 -15.84 -29.81
CA GLU A 250 19.24 -16.35 -31.17
C GLU A 250 19.60 -15.23 -32.15
N ARG A 251 18.92 -14.07 -32.04
CA ARG A 251 19.25 -12.89 -32.85
C ARG A 251 20.63 -12.35 -32.53
N ALA A 252 21.00 -12.22 -31.26
CA ALA A 252 22.32 -11.80 -30.81
C ALA A 252 23.42 -12.73 -31.35
N ARG A 253 23.21 -14.06 -31.27
CA ARG A 253 24.13 -15.05 -31.86
C ARG A 253 24.26 -14.91 -33.37
N ARG A 254 23.15 -14.69 -34.07
CA ARG A 254 23.15 -14.49 -35.53
C ARG A 254 23.89 -13.21 -35.93
N LEU A 255 23.74 -12.14 -35.16
CA LEU A 255 24.48 -10.90 -35.34
C LEU A 255 25.97 -11.08 -35.07
N GLU A 256 26.34 -11.84 -34.03
CA GLU A 256 27.73 -12.16 -33.74
C GLU A 256 28.37 -13.00 -34.85
N ALA A 257 27.65 -13.98 -35.39
CA ALA A 257 28.12 -14.78 -36.52
C ALA A 257 28.34 -13.91 -37.77
N ALA A 258 27.36 -13.07 -38.12
CA ALA A 258 27.46 -12.17 -39.28
C ALA A 258 28.58 -11.11 -39.16
N LYS A 259 29.02 -10.78 -37.95
CA LYS A 259 30.17 -9.89 -37.71
C LYS A 259 31.51 -10.59 -37.89
N LYS A 260 31.57 -11.92 -37.72
CA LYS A 260 32.80 -12.72 -37.80
C LYS A 260 33.16 -13.17 -39.23
N ASP A 261 32.31 -12.90 -40.22
CA ASP A 261 32.57 -13.25 -41.62
C ASP A 261 33.72 -12.40 -42.21
N PRO A 262 34.74 -13.00 -42.85
CA PRO A 262 36.00 -12.31 -43.19
C PRO A 262 35.89 -11.21 -44.26
N GLU A 263 34.95 -11.31 -45.21
CA GLU A 263 34.86 -10.34 -46.32
C GLU A 263 33.81 -9.24 -46.12
N LYS A 264 32.71 -9.59 -45.44
CA LYS A 264 31.54 -8.72 -45.27
C LYS A 264 31.28 -8.34 -43.82
N GLY A 265 31.94 -9.02 -42.87
CA GLY A 265 31.74 -8.86 -41.44
C GLY A 265 32.12 -7.47 -40.95
N GLU A 266 33.24 -6.91 -41.40
CA GLU A 266 33.65 -5.55 -40.99
C GLU A 266 32.66 -4.48 -41.47
N LYS A 267 32.26 -4.53 -42.74
CA LYS A 267 31.26 -3.62 -43.31
C LYS A 267 29.91 -3.78 -42.63
N PHE A 268 29.52 -5.01 -42.29
CA PHE A 268 28.29 -5.31 -41.56
C PHE A 268 28.37 -4.82 -40.10
N ALA A 269 29.49 -5.04 -39.42
CA ALA A 269 29.74 -4.60 -38.06
C ALA A 269 29.66 -3.08 -37.95
N MET A 270 30.29 -2.35 -38.88
CA MET A 270 30.20 -0.90 -38.98
C MET A 270 28.76 -0.45 -39.23
N LYS A 271 28.06 -1.00 -40.22
CA LYS A 271 26.64 -0.65 -40.48
C LYS A 271 25.75 -0.92 -39.26
N HIS A 272 25.98 -2.03 -38.57
CA HIS A 272 25.23 -2.40 -37.38
C HIS A 272 25.57 -1.52 -36.18
N SER A 273 26.83 -1.11 -35.99
CA SER A 273 27.23 -0.24 -34.90
C SER A 273 26.63 1.16 -35.06
N TRP A 274 26.65 1.72 -36.28
CA TRP A 274 25.99 2.99 -36.58
C TRP A 274 24.48 2.93 -36.37
N LYS A 275 23.82 1.85 -36.83
CA LYS A 275 22.39 1.65 -36.58
C LYS A 275 22.07 1.51 -35.09
N ALA A 276 22.85 0.74 -34.35
CA ALA A 276 22.67 0.58 -32.92
C ALA A 276 22.93 1.89 -32.15
N ALA A 277 23.92 2.68 -32.56
CA ALA A 277 24.18 4.00 -32.00
C ALA A 277 23.01 4.97 -32.28
N ALA A 278 22.48 4.98 -33.49
CA ALA A 278 21.29 5.77 -33.84
C ALA A 278 20.05 5.34 -33.02
N SER A 279 19.79 4.04 -32.89
CA SER A 279 18.71 3.52 -32.03
C SER A 279 18.90 3.89 -30.56
N ARG A 280 20.12 3.84 -30.03
CA ARG A 280 20.43 4.26 -28.66
C ARG A 280 20.29 5.77 -28.45
N ALA A 281 20.72 6.59 -29.42
CA ALA A 281 20.52 8.04 -29.39
C ALA A 281 19.03 8.40 -29.49
N ALA A 282 18.26 7.58 -30.21
CA ALA A 282 16.82 7.61 -30.19
C ALA A 282 16.24 7.07 -28.85
N GLY A 283 17.03 6.62 -27.87
CA GLY A 283 16.51 6.13 -26.58
C GLY A 283 15.86 4.75 -26.63
N GLU A 284 16.10 3.95 -27.68
CA GLU A 284 15.74 2.53 -27.70
C GLU A 284 16.78 1.70 -26.92
N LYS A 285 16.30 0.83 -26.02
CA LYS A 285 17.16 -0.05 -25.22
C LYS A 285 17.61 -1.25 -26.06
N VAL A 286 18.78 -1.14 -26.69
CA VAL A 286 19.38 -2.18 -27.56
C VAL A 286 20.11 -3.24 -26.73
N HIS A 287 19.67 -4.50 -26.82
CA HIS A 287 20.25 -5.65 -26.10
C HIS A 287 20.81 -6.69 -27.10
N ASP A 288 22.09 -6.56 -27.46
CA ASP A 288 22.70 -7.39 -28.50
C ASP A 288 23.71 -8.43 -27.96
N ASP A 289 24.00 -8.42 -26.65
CA ASP A 289 25.07 -9.24 -26.08
C ASP A 289 24.58 -10.65 -25.68
N PRO A 290 25.10 -11.72 -26.30
CA PRO A 290 24.62 -13.08 -26.04
C PRO A 290 25.00 -13.59 -24.65
N LYS A 291 26.07 -13.06 -24.03
CA LYS A 291 26.49 -13.42 -22.67
C LYS A 291 25.48 -12.91 -21.63
N LEU A 292 25.13 -11.62 -21.70
CA LEU A 292 24.17 -10.99 -20.78
C LEU A 292 22.76 -11.58 -20.94
N LEU A 293 22.35 -11.91 -22.16
CA LEU A 293 21.07 -12.58 -22.40
C LEU A 293 21.02 -13.98 -21.77
N LYS A 294 22.11 -14.76 -21.84
CA LYS A 294 22.22 -16.06 -21.16
C LYS A 294 22.13 -15.91 -19.65
N GLU A 295 22.79 -14.92 -19.07
CA GLU A 295 22.72 -14.67 -17.62
C GLU A 295 21.33 -14.24 -17.18
N SER A 296 20.66 -13.38 -17.95
CA SER A 296 19.28 -12.98 -17.67
C SER A 296 18.34 -14.19 -17.67
N ILE A 297 18.49 -15.11 -18.62
CA ILE A 297 17.73 -16.36 -18.66
C ILE A 297 18.04 -17.21 -17.42
N LYS A 298 19.32 -17.37 -17.04
CA LYS A 298 19.71 -18.11 -15.83
C LYS A 298 19.15 -17.49 -14.54
N ARG A 299 19.17 -16.16 -14.41
CA ARG A 299 18.58 -15.44 -13.25
C ARG A 299 17.08 -15.70 -13.18
N GLU A 300 16.38 -15.64 -14.31
CA GLU A 300 14.95 -15.95 -14.40
C GLU A 300 14.65 -17.41 -14.04
N GLU A 301 15.45 -18.36 -14.52
CA GLU A 301 15.31 -19.77 -14.15
C GLU A 301 15.53 -20.00 -12.65
N ARG A 302 16.54 -19.36 -12.04
CA ARG A 302 16.80 -19.43 -10.60
C ARG A 302 15.62 -18.85 -9.80
N SER A 303 15.12 -17.69 -10.20
CA SER A 303 13.94 -17.07 -9.59
C SER A 303 12.72 -18.00 -9.68
N ARG A 304 12.46 -18.58 -10.86
CA ARG A 304 11.37 -19.54 -11.06
C ARG A 304 11.50 -20.79 -10.18
N LYS A 305 12.72 -21.32 -10.00
CA LYS A 305 13.01 -22.43 -9.07
C LYS A 305 12.71 -22.04 -7.61
N LYS A 306 13.24 -20.90 -7.14
CA LYS A 306 12.94 -20.36 -5.80
C LYS A 306 11.44 -20.19 -5.57
N HIS A 307 10.71 -19.66 -6.55
CA HIS A 307 9.26 -19.51 -6.47
C HIS A 307 8.52 -20.87 -6.44
N ALA A 308 8.96 -21.84 -7.23
CA ALA A 308 8.39 -23.18 -7.24
C ALA A 308 8.62 -23.92 -5.91
N GLU A 309 9.82 -23.81 -5.33
CA GLU A 309 10.16 -24.37 -4.02
C GLU A 309 9.33 -23.73 -2.91
N LYS A 310 9.30 -22.39 -2.83
CA LYS A 310 8.45 -21.66 -1.88
C LYS A 310 6.96 -22.03 -2.02
N TRP A 311 6.50 -22.29 -3.24
CA TRP A 311 5.12 -22.75 -3.45
C TRP A 311 4.90 -24.17 -2.93
N LYS A 312 5.84 -25.09 -3.17
CA LYS A 312 5.79 -26.46 -2.62
C LYS A 312 5.79 -26.43 -1.10
N GLU A 313 6.67 -25.67 -0.47
CA GLU A 313 6.70 -25.50 0.99
C GLU A 313 5.35 -25.00 1.54
N ARG A 314 4.74 -24.01 0.88
CA ARG A 314 3.40 -23.52 1.25
C ARG A 314 2.35 -24.62 1.13
N MET A 315 2.37 -25.41 0.06
CA MET A 315 1.44 -26.54 -0.09
C MET A 315 1.66 -27.59 1.01
N GLU A 316 2.91 -27.95 1.30
CA GLU A 316 3.25 -28.91 2.35
C GLU A 316 2.81 -28.42 3.74
N THR A 317 3.00 -27.15 4.06
CA THR A 317 2.54 -26.60 5.35
C THR A 317 1.02 -26.66 5.49
N VAL A 318 0.29 -26.38 4.40
CA VAL A 318 -1.18 -26.50 4.36
C VAL A 318 -1.60 -27.95 4.52
N GLU A 319 -0.92 -28.89 3.86
CA GLU A 319 -1.19 -30.32 3.96
C GLU A 319 -0.89 -30.88 5.35
N LYS A 320 0.25 -30.50 5.96
CA LYS A 320 0.60 -30.86 7.34
C LYS A 320 -0.45 -30.34 8.33
N ALA A 321 -0.82 -29.06 8.23
CA ALA A 321 -1.86 -28.49 9.08
C ALA A 321 -3.22 -29.18 8.90
N ARG A 322 -3.55 -29.61 7.67
CA ARG A 322 -4.76 -30.38 7.39
C ARG A 322 -4.67 -31.78 8.00
N ALA A 323 -3.54 -32.46 7.86
CA ALA A 323 -3.29 -33.79 8.40
C ALA A 323 -3.32 -33.80 9.93
N GLU A 324 -2.71 -32.81 10.59
CA GLU A 324 -2.74 -32.64 12.05
C GLU A 324 -4.17 -32.43 12.57
N LYS A 325 -4.97 -31.59 11.89
CA LYS A 325 -6.39 -31.41 12.23
C LYS A 325 -7.20 -32.69 12.03
N GLN A 326 -6.89 -33.48 11.01
CA GLN A 326 -7.53 -34.78 10.81
C GLN A 326 -7.10 -35.79 11.87
N LYS A 327 -5.82 -35.84 12.23
CA LYS A 327 -5.26 -36.70 13.27
C LYS A 327 -5.88 -36.39 14.63
N THR A 328 -5.88 -35.14 15.05
CA THR A 328 -6.53 -34.70 16.30
C THR A 328 -8.02 -35.04 16.33
N ARG A 329 -8.74 -34.91 15.20
CA ARG A 329 -10.13 -35.35 15.10
C ARG A 329 -10.26 -36.87 15.25
N ALA A 330 -9.42 -37.65 14.59
CA ALA A 330 -9.41 -39.11 14.69
C ALA A 330 -9.11 -39.57 16.11
N ASP A 331 -8.12 -38.96 16.77
CA ASP A 331 -7.73 -39.25 18.14
C ASP A 331 -8.85 -38.89 19.13
N ASN A 332 -9.52 -37.75 18.95
CA ASN A 332 -10.69 -37.37 19.75
C ASN A 332 -11.88 -38.33 19.57
N ILE A 333 -12.11 -38.81 18.33
CA ILE A 333 -13.16 -39.81 18.06
C ILE A 333 -12.81 -41.14 18.73
N ARG A 334 -11.55 -41.58 18.62
CA ARG A 334 -11.03 -42.79 19.26
C ARG A 334 -11.15 -42.69 20.78
N GLY A 335 -10.71 -41.58 21.38
CA GLY A 335 -10.84 -41.32 22.81
C GLY A 335 -12.29 -41.34 23.29
N ARG A 336 -13.24 -40.78 22.54
CA ARG A 336 -14.68 -40.90 22.86
C ARG A 336 -15.19 -42.35 22.78
N ALA A 337 -14.72 -43.14 21.81
CA ALA A 337 -15.09 -44.54 21.68
C ALA A 337 -14.52 -45.38 22.85
N GLU A 338 -13.27 -45.15 23.22
CA GLU A 338 -12.60 -45.77 24.36
C GLU A 338 -13.28 -45.40 25.68
N GLN A 339 -13.58 -44.12 25.92
CA GLN A 339 -14.31 -43.69 27.12
C GLN A 339 -15.70 -44.35 27.22
N LYS A 340 -16.41 -44.52 26.09
CA LYS A 340 -17.69 -45.26 26.09
C LYS A 340 -17.48 -46.74 26.43
N ARG A 341 -16.39 -47.35 25.95
CA ARG A 341 -16.02 -48.74 26.28
C ARG A 341 -15.68 -48.86 27.77
N MET A 342 -14.83 -47.98 28.30
CA MET A 342 -14.45 -47.96 29.72
C MET A 342 -15.65 -47.73 30.63
N ARG A 343 -16.54 -46.77 30.33
CA ARG A 343 -17.79 -46.58 31.09
C ARG A 343 -18.69 -47.81 31.09
N ARG A 344 -18.70 -48.62 30.02
CA ARG A 344 -19.46 -49.89 29.98
C ARG A 344 -18.80 -50.95 30.85
N ILE A 345 -17.46 -51.01 30.86
CA ILE A 345 -16.69 -51.90 31.73
C ILE A 345 -16.88 -51.50 33.19
N GLU A 346 -16.67 -50.24 33.56
CA GLU A 346 -16.88 -49.69 34.91
C GLU A 346 -18.30 -49.95 35.42
N LYS A 347 -19.33 -49.79 34.57
CA LYS A 347 -20.71 -50.12 34.95
C LYS A 347 -20.89 -51.62 35.21
N ARG A 348 -20.23 -52.49 34.46
CA ARG A 348 -20.26 -53.94 34.67
C ARG A 348 -19.54 -54.31 35.97
N GLU A 349 -18.36 -53.76 36.19
CA GLU A 349 -17.57 -53.97 37.41
C GLU A 349 -18.30 -53.41 38.63
N LYS A 350 -18.86 -52.20 38.57
CA LYS A 350 -19.66 -51.64 39.67
C LYS A 350 -20.92 -52.46 39.97
N LYS A 351 -21.54 -53.09 38.96
CA LYS A 351 -22.64 -54.05 39.18
C LYS A 351 -22.15 -55.33 39.84
N LEU A 352 -20.99 -55.84 39.43
CA LEU A 352 -20.34 -57.01 40.01
C LEU A 352 -19.83 -56.76 41.46
N MET A 353 -19.46 -55.51 41.76
CA MET A 353 -18.91 -55.05 43.05
C MET A 353 -19.95 -54.40 43.98
N ARG A 354 -21.22 -54.29 43.56
CA ARG A 354 -22.27 -53.71 44.42
C ARG A 354 -22.50 -54.66 45.62
N PRO A 355 -22.35 -54.19 46.86
CA PRO A 355 -22.70 -54.98 48.04
C PRO A 355 -24.20 -55.24 48.02
N GLY A 356 -24.60 -56.49 47.76
CA GLY A 356 -25.96 -56.98 47.93
C GLY A 356 -26.16 -57.56 49.33
N PHE A 357 -27.42 -57.87 49.66
CA PHE A 357 -27.85 -58.47 50.93
C PHE A 357 -27.21 -59.85 51.20
N GLU A 358 -26.76 -60.54 50.15
CA GLU A 358 -25.83 -61.66 50.25
C GLU A 358 -24.50 -61.21 49.63
N GLY A 359 -23.43 -61.15 50.42
CA GLY A 359 -22.10 -60.77 49.93
C GLY A 359 -21.62 -61.64 48.76
N ARG A 360 -20.58 -61.17 48.06
CA ARG A 360 -19.91 -61.84 46.91
C ARG A 360 -19.93 -63.37 47.09
N LYS A 361 -20.74 -64.08 46.30
CA LYS A 361 -20.66 -65.54 46.17
C LYS A 361 -19.37 -65.87 45.40
N GLU A 362 -18.33 -66.18 46.15
CA GLU A 362 -17.07 -66.69 45.64
C GLU A 362 -17.28 -68.17 45.29
N GLY A 363 -17.67 -68.43 44.05
CA GLY A 363 -17.80 -69.77 43.49
C GLY A 363 -19.20 -70.13 43.00
N TYR A 364 -19.24 -70.82 41.86
CA TYR A 364 -20.40 -71.62 41.47
C TYR A 364 -20.52 -72.77 42.47
N ILE A 365 -21.64 -72.82 43.20
CA ILE A 365 -22.08 -74.04 43.88
C ILE A 365 -22.53 -74.99 42.76
N ASN A 366 -21.60 -75.76 42.21
CA ASN A 366 -21.94 -77.00 41.54
C ASN A 366 -21.99 -78.06 42.64
N GLY A 367 -23.20 -78.33 43.11
CA GLY A 367 -23.60 -79.50 43.89
C GLY A 367 -24.71 -80.21 43.15
#